data_AF-A0A353N6R7-F1
#
_entry.id   AF-A0A353N6R7-F1
#
_cell.length_a   1.000
_cell.length_b   1.000
_cell.length_c   1.000
_cell.angle_alpha   90.00
_cell.angle_beta   90.00
_cell.angle_gamma   90.00
#
_symmetry.space_group_name_H-M   'P 1'
#
loop_
_entity.id
_entity.type
_entity.pdbx_description
1 polymer ?
#
loop_
_entity_poly.entity_id
_entity_poly.type
_entity_poly.pdbx_seq_one_letter_code
_entity_poly.pdbx_strand_id
1 'polypeptide(L)'
;SLIPILLGIMVAGQSNPLPILRVLLVIGGIFFYHGGSNLINDLYDDLSGTDQINHYYSPFNGGSRVLQEGLITRDICIKAVVFCFTVGTVCALLLASSGGGWEIILLGIAGLFCAYF
;
A
#
# COMPACT_ATOMS: atom_id res chain seq x y z
N SER A 1 -1.91 -3.43 7.28
CA SER A 1 -1.58 -4.26 8.46
C SER A 1 -0.79 -5.49 8.03
N LEU A 2 0.26 -5.85 8.77
CA LEU A 2 1.08 -7.05 8.49
C LEU A 2 0.48 -8.34 9.05
N ILE A 3 -0.37 -8.25 10.07
CA ILE A 3 -0.91 -9.42 10.79
C ILE A 3 -1.69 -10.37 9.87
N PRO A 4 -2.63 -9.92 9.02
CA PRO A 4 -3.38 -10.82 8.14
C PRO A 4 -2.49 -11.57 7.14
N ILE A 5 -1.36 -10.96 6.79
CA ILE A 5 -0.44 -11.47 5.77
C ILE A 5 0.43 -12.55 6.36
N LEU A 6 0.99 -12.30 7.55
CA LEU A 6 1.71 -13.32 8.30
C LEU A 6 0.81 -14.52 8.59
N LEU A 7 -0.43 -14.28 9.00
CA LEU A 7 -1.42 -15.35 9.20
C LEU A 7 -1.67 -16.13 7.90
N GLY A 8 -1.90 -15.44 6.79
CA GLY A 8 -2.12 -16.08 5.49
C GLY A 8 -0.92 -16.93 5.03
N ILE A 9 0.30 -16.43 5.21
CA ILE A 9 1.54 -17.17 4.93
C ILE A 9 1.64 -18.41 5.83
N MET A 10 1.35 -18.28 7.13
CA MET A 10 1.38 -19.41 8.06
C MET A 10 0.34 -20.49 7.70
N VAL A 11 -0.89 -20.09 7.39
CA VAL A 11 -1.97 -21.02 7.02
C VAL A 11 -1.66 -21.73 5.70
N ALA A 12 -1.21 -20.99 4.68
CA ALA A 12 -0.84 -21.57 3.39
C ALA A 12 0.36 -22.51 3.51
N GLY A 13 1.33 -22.17 4.36
CA GLY A 13 2.53 -22.98 4.64
C GLY A 13 2.26 -24.30 5.37
N GLN A 14 1.11 -24.46 6.03
CA GLN A 14 0.72 -25.75 6.62
C GLN A 14 0.29 -26.77 5.56
N SER A 15 -0.28 -26.31 4.45
CA SER A 15 -0.82 -27.19 3.41
C SER A 15 0.19 -27.53 2.33
N ASN A 16 1.11 -26.60 2.01
CA ASN A 16 2.12 -26.78 0.97
C ASN A 16 3.39 -25.97 1.28
N PRO A 17 4.58 -26.42 0.86
CA PRO A 17 5.77 -25.59 0.87
C PRO A 17 5.54 -24.31 0.05
N LEU A 18 5.85 -23.16 0.64
CA LEU A 18 5.71 -21.88 -0.04
C LEU A 18 7.02 -21.52 -0.76
N PRO A 19 7.01 -21.32 -2.08
CA PRO A 19 8.17 -20.80 -2.78
C PRO A 19 8.56 -19.45 -2.19
N ILE A 20 9.84 -19.28 -1.84
CA ILE A 20 10.36 -18.04 -1.26
C ILE A 20 10.01 -16.81 -2.10
N LEU A 21 10.04 -16.95 -3.43
CA LEU A 21 9.67 -15.90 -4.38
C LEU A 21 8.23 -15.41 -4.16
N ARG A 22 7.27 -16.32 -3.95
CA ARG A 22 5.86 -15.94 -3.73
C ARG A 22 5.69 -15.19 -2.41
N VAL A 23 6.41 -15.61 -1.36
CA VAL A 23 6.41 -14.91 -0.07
C VAL A 23 6.98 -13.49 -0.23
N LEU A 24 8.09 -13.35 -0.95
CA LEU A 24 8.70 -12.04 -1.24
C LEU A 24 7.78 -11.15 -2.08
N LEU A 25 7.08 -11.71 -3.08
CA LEU A 25 6.10 -10.95 -3.88
C LEU A 25 4.92 -10.46 -3.03
N VAL A 26 4.42 -11.28 -2.09
CA VAL A 26 3.35 -10.87 -1.17
C VAL A 26 3.83 -9.76 -0.25
N ILE A 27 5.00 -9.92 0.40
CA ILE A 27 5.54 -8.93 1.34
C ILE A 27 5.90 -7.63 0.61
N GLY A 28 6.54 -7.71 -0.55
CA GLY A 28 6.88 -6.55 -1.36
C GLY A 28 5.61 -5.85 -1.86
N GLY A 29 4.67 -6.60 -2.44
CA GLY A 29 3.43 -6.07 -2.97
C GLY A 29 2.62 -5.32 -1.93
N ILE A 30 2.43 -5.90 -0.74
CA ILE A 30 1.72 -5.20 0.34
C ILE A 30 2.50 -3.98 0.84
N PHE A 31 3.83 -4.06 0.97
CA PHE A 31 4.63 -2.93 1.45
C PHE A 31 4.39 -1.71 0.57
N PHE A 32 4.43 -1.91 -0.76
CA PHE A 32 4.17 -0.84 -1.72
C PHE A 32 2.71 -0.39 -1.75
N TYR A 33 1.74 -1.31 -1.71
CA TYR A 33 0.32 -0.91 -1.62
C TYR A 33 -0.02 -0.15 -0.35
N HIS A 34 0.52 -0.56 0.79
CA HIS A 34 0.29 0.12 2.06
C HIS A 34 0.95 1.50 2.07
N GLY A 35 2.19 1.60 1.58
CA GLY A 35 2.87 2.88 1.39
C GLY A 35 2.10 3.82 0.46
N GLY A 36 1.63 3.31 -0.70
CA GLY A 36 0.82 4.09 -1.64
C GLY A 36 -0.49 4.58 -1.05
N SER A 37 -1.16 3.74 -0.25
CA SER A 37 -2.40 4.10 0.46
C SER A 37 -2.17 5.20 1.50
N ASN A 38 -1.06 5.17 2.22
CA ASN A 38 -0.73 6.22 3.18
C ASN A 38 -0.37 7.54 2.47
N LEU A 39 0.42 7.47 1.40
CA LEU A 39 0.82 8.65 0.63
C LEU A 39 -0.35 9.32 -0.08
N ILE A 40 -1.29 8.54 -0.65
CA ILE A 40 -2.46 9.11 -1.31
C ILE A 40 -3.41 9.74 -0.30
N ASN A 41 -3.51 9.16 0.90
CA ASN A 41 -4.25 9.75 2.01
C ASN A 41 -3.65 11.11 2.43
N ASP A 42 -2.34 11.16 2.72
CA ASP A 42 -1.62 12.40 3.04
C ASP A 42 -1.80 13.48 1.94
N LEU A 43 -1.79 13.07 0.67
CA LEU A 43 -2.04 13.97 -0.46
C LEU A 43 -3.46 14.55 -0.44
N TYR A 44 -4.47 13.72 -0.21
CA TYR A 44 -5.87 14.19 -0.15
C TYR A 44 -6.16 15.02 1.09
N ASP A 45 -5.55 14.71 2.23
CA ASP A 45 -5.63 15.51 3.45
C ASP A 45 -4.95 16.87 3.28
N ASP A 46 -3.79 16.93 2.62
CA ASP A 46 -3.14 18.19 2.25
C ASP A 46 -3.99 19.03 1.27
N LEU A 47 -4.66 18.39 0.30
CA LEU A 47 -5.53 19.07 -0.66
C LEU A 47 -6.83 19.59 -0.03
N SER A 48 -7.40 18.85 0.92
CA SER A 48 -8.63 19.23 1.61
C SER A 48 -8.42 20.21 2.75
N GLY A 49 -7.17 20.39 3.21
CA GLY A 49 -6.83 21.33 4.28
C GLY A 49 -6.92 20.71 5.69
N THR A 50 -7.33 19.44 5.81
CA THR A 50 -7.65 18.76 7.09
C THR A 50 -6.42 18.66 7.99
N ASP A 51 -5.27 18.33 7.42
CA ASP A 51 -4.02 18.26 8.16
C ASP A 51 -3.51 19.65 8.57
N GLN A 52 -3.62 20.67 7.70
CA GLN A 52 -3.08 22.00 7.99
C GLN A 52 -3.81 22.67 9.17
N ILE A 53 -5.12 22.44 9.31
CA ILE A 53 -5.92 22.99 10.42
C ILE A 53 -5.76 22.18 11.73
N ASN A 54 -5.16 20.99 11.68
CA ASN A 54 -4.98 20.15 12.85
C ASN A 54 -3.76 20.60 13.67
N HIS A 55 -4.01 21.45 14.68
CA HIS A 55 -2.98 21.92 15.61
C HIS A 55 -2.57 20.89 16.69
N TYR A 56 -3.33 19.81 16.87
CA TYR A 56 -3.08 18.77 17.88
C TYR A 56 -2.77 17.43 17.21
N TYR A 57 -1.86 17.46 16.24
CA TYR A 57 -1.42 16.28 15.51
C TYR A 57 -0.59 15.35 16.39
N SER A 58 -0.55 14.08 16.00
CA SER A 58 0.12 12.99 16.70
C SER A 58 0.51 11.92 15.68
N PRO A 59 1.28 10.89 16.05
CA PRO A 59 1.57 9.78 15.13
C PRO A 59 0.32 9.04 14.60
N PHE A 60 -0.86 9.30 15.16
CA PHE A 60 -2.12 8.67 14.78
C PHE A 60 -3.16 9.65 14.17
N ASN A 61 -2.84 10.95 14.01
CA ASN A 61 -3.72 11.92 13.35
C ASN A 61 -2.92 13.14 12.79
N GLY A 62 -3.44 13.81 11.76
CA GLY A 62 -2.80 14.99 11.17
C GLY A 62 -1.69 14.70 10.16
N GLY A 63 -1.68 13.48 9.60
CA GLY A 63 -0.78 13.05 8.52
C GLY A 63 0.69 12.96 8.93
N SER A 64 1.56 12.65 7.96
CA SER A 64 3.02 12.61 8.17
C SER A 64 3.65 13.99 8.31
N ARG A 65 2.92 15.07 8.02
CA ARG A 65 3.37 16.48 7.97
C ARG A 65 4.38 16.81 6.86
N VAL A 66 4.80 15.85 6.04
CA VAL A 66 5.85 16.04 5.04
C VAL A 66 5.45 17.06 3.96
N LEU A 67 4.17 17.10 3.58
CA LEU A 67 3.64 18.10 2.65
C LEU A 67 3.40 19.45 3.33
N GLN A 68 2.84 19.44 4.55
CA GLN A 68 2.50 20.66 5.29
C GLN A 68 3.75 21.43 5.75
N GLU A 69 4.85 20.73 5.99
CA GLU A 69 6.16 21.31 6.33
C GLU A 69 7.00 21.65 5.08
N GLY A 70 6.51 21.35 3.87
CA GLY A 70 7.19 21.66 2.62
C GLY A 70 8.46 20.84 2.37
N LEU A 71 8.62 19.68 3.02
CA LEU A 71 9.78 18.80 2.85
C LEU A 71 9.80 18.14 1.46
N ILE A 72 8.62 17.90 0.88
CA ILE A 72 8.45 17.49 -0.52
C ILE A 72 7.35 18.32 -1.18
N THR A 73 7.38 18.39 -2.51
CA THR A 73 6.28 18.98 -3.28
C THR A 73 5.16 17.97 -3.51
N ARG A 74 3.94 18.46 -3.77
CA ARG A 74 2.80 17.62 -4.17
C ARG A 74 3.13 16.73 -5.38
N ASP A 75 3.85 17.27 -6.37
CA ASP A 75 4.26 16.51 -7.55
C ASP A 75 5.16 15.31 -7.20
N ILE A 76 6.05 15.47 -6.22
CA ILE A 76 6.89 14.37 -5.74
C ILE A 76 6.03 13.33 -5.02
N CYS A 77 5.07 13.77 -4.19
CA CYS A 77 4.14 12.86 -3.51
C CYS A 77 3.30 12.06 -4.53
N ILE A 78 2.72 12.72 -5.54
CA ILE A 78 1.96 12.06 -6.62
C ILE A 78 2.81 11.01 -7.34
N LYS A 79 4.06 11.34 -7.68
CA LYS A 79 4.99 10.38 -8.31
C LYS A 79 5.27 9.19 -7.40
N ALA A 80 5.43 9.41 -6.10
CA ALA A 80 5.63 8.34 -5.12
C ALA A 80 4.39 7.44 -4.98
N VAL A 81 3.18 8.02 -4.95
CA VAL A 81 1.91 7.28 -4.98
C VAL A 81 1.81 6.37 -6.21
N VAL A 82 2.03 6.94 -7.40
CA VAL A 82 1.99 6.19 -8.67
C VAL A 82 3.04 5.09 -8.68
N PHE A 83 4.26 5.38 -8.23
CA PHE A 83 5.32 4.38 -8.12
C PHE A 83 4.92 3.23 -7.20
N CYS A 84 4.45 3.52 -5.99
CA CYS A 84 4.00 2.53 -5.03
C CYS A 84 2.90 1.63 -5.59
N PHE A 85 1.83 2.20 -6.15
CA PHE A 85 0.75 1.39 -6.73
C PHE A 85 1.20 0.60 -7.95
N THR A 86 2.12 1.14 -8.76
CA THR A 86 2.67 0.41 -9.92
C THR A 86 3.47 -0.81 -9.46
N VAL A 87 4.41 -0.65 -8.52
CA VAL A 87 5.23 -1.77 -8.02
C VAL A 87 4.36 -2.80 -7.31
N GLY A 88 3.41 -2.37 -6.48
CA GLY A 88 2.44 -3.27 -5.84
C GLY A 88 1.63 -4.08 -6.86
N THR A 89 1.18 -3.44 -7.94
CA THR A 89 0.44 -4.09 -9.03
C THR A 89 1.31 -5.09 -9.78
N VAL A 90 2.56 -4.74 -10.09
CA VAL A 90 3.52 -5.66 -10.70
C VAL A 90 3.74 -6.89 -9.82
N CYS A 91 3.90 -6.72 -8.50
CA CYS A 91 4.01 -7.85 -7.57
C CYS A 91 2.76 -8.74 -7.60
N ALA A 92 1.56 -8.15 -7.61
CA ALA A 92 0.30 -8.90 -7.68
C ALA A 92 0.15 -9.68 -8.99
N LEU A 93 0.51 -9.07 -10.13
CA LEU A 93 0.48 -9.73 -11.45
C LEU A 93 1.49 -10.88 -11.54
N LEU A 94 2.70 -10.69 -11.01
CA LEU A 94 3.71 -11.74 -10.94
C LEU A 94 3.26 -12.88 -10.02
N LEU A 95 2.60 -12.56 -8.90
CA LEU A 95 2.07 -13.57 -8.00
C LEU A 95 0.96 -14.39 -8.67
N ALA A 96 0.04 -13.72 -9.37
CA ALA A 96 -1.04 -14.36 -10.13
C ALA A 96 -0.49 -15.31 -11.20
N SER A 97 0.48 -14.86 -12.00
CA SER A 97 1.10 -15.66 -13.06
C SER A 97 2.00 -16.78 -12.53
N SER A 98 2.52 -16.65 -11.30
CA SER A 98 3.33 -17.68 -10.66
C SER A 98 2.53 -18.88 -10.15
N GLY A 99 1.22 -18.94 -10.38
CA GLY A 99 0.32 -19.99 -9.89
C GLY A 99 -0.44 -19.62 -8.62
N GLY A 100 -0.54 -18.34 -8.29
CA GLY A 100 -1.39 -17.84 -7.21
C GLY A 100 -2.87 -17.71 -7.58
N GLY A 101 -3.20 -17.73 -8.88
CA GLY A 101 -4.57 -17.58 -9.38
C GLY A 101 -4.90 -16.16 -9.83
N TRP A 102 -5.89 -16.04 -10.71
CA TRP A 102 -6.35 -14.77 -11.28
C TRP A 102 -7.16 -13.94 -10.27
N GLU A 103 -7.68 -14.59 -9.22
CA GLU A 103 -8.42 -14.00 -8.11
C GLU A 103 -7.61 -12.92 -7.38
N ILE A 104 -6.28 -13.06 -7.36
CA ILE A 104 -5.35 -12.04 -6.81
C ILE A 104 -5.52 -10.70 -7.53
N ILE A 105 -5.78 -10.72 -8.84
CA ILE A 105 -5.97 -9.50 -9.63
C ILE A 105 -7.27 -8.81 -9.20
N LEU A 106 -8.35 -9.56 -9.00
CA LEU A 106 -9.62 -9.01 -8.51
C LEU A 106 -9.45 -8.36 -7.13
N LEU A 107 -8.75 -9.04 -6.21
CA LEU A 107 -8.46 -8.51 -4.88
C LEU A 107 -7.55 -7.28 -4.94
N GLY A 108 -6.57 -7.27 -5.86
CA GLY A 108 -5.72 -6.11 -6.10
C GLY A 108 -6.51 -4.89 -6.59
N ILE A 109 -7.41 -5.09 -7.55
CA ILE A 109 -8.30 -4.02 -8.06
C ILE A 109 -9.22 -3.50 -6.94
N ALA A 110 -9.84 -4.40 -6.18
CA ALA A 110 -10.69 -4.02 -5.05
C ALA A 110 -9.90 -3.24 -4.00
N GLY A 111 -8.67 -3.66 -3.68
CA GLY A 111 -7.79 -2.96 -2.77
C GLY A 111 -7.41 -1.56 -3.24
N LEU A 112 -7.05 -1.42 -4.53
CA LEU A 112 -6.74 -0.11 -5.13
C LEU A 112 -7.95 0.82 -5.11
N PHE A 113 -9.14 0.29 -5.38
CA PHE A 113 -10.39 1.04 -5.28
C PHE A 113 -10.62 1.56 -3.85
N CYS A 114 -10.52 0.69 -2.85
CA CYS A 114 -10.66 1.09 -1.44
C CYS A 114 -9.55 2.01 -0.93
N ALA A 115 -8.38 2.03 -1.58
CA ALA A 115 -7.30 2.95 -1.21
C ALA A 115 -7.56 4.37 -1.74
N TYR A 116 -8.33 4.50 -2.81
CA TYR A 116 -8.63 5.77 -3.46
C TYR A 116 -9.93 6.42 -2.93
N PHE A 117 -10.94 5.62 -2.61
CA PHE A 117 -12.26 6.06 -2.15
C PHE A 117 -12.45 5.85 -0.65
#